data_AF-A0A9W7A1E5-F1
#
_entry.id   AF-A0A9W7A1E5-F1
#
_cell.length_a   1.000
_cell.length_b   1.000
_cell.length_c   1.000
_cell.angle_alpha   90.00
_cell.angle_beta   90.00
_cell.angle_gamma   90.00
#
_symmetry.space_group_name_H-M   'P 1'
#
loop_
_entity.id
_entity.type
_entity.pdbx_description
1 polymer ?
#
loop_
_entity_poly.entity_id
_entity_poly.type
_entity_poly.pdbx_seq_one_letter_code
_entity_poly.pdbx_strand_id
1 'polypeptide(L)'
;MAAVVGTIVHNNHIVFDGYISPSNNLKFSDVPTGIAGLFSVPTAGLAQILAFCALVELAWLPASQYDGDYGVGYFGTNVEDPEEKARKLNAELNNGRAAMLGIFGNMVAEEVRRLHLLYCPSKPTHTHSNKVRSTPQLTGQTMYEQYAAGHISPFGDGQGVF
;
A
#
# COMPACT_ATOMS: atom_id res chain seq x y z
N MET A 1 2.54 4.44 8.52
CA MET A 1 1.13 4.83 8.78
C MET A 1 0.47 5.41 7.54
N ALA A 2 0.97 6.52 6.98
CA ALA A 2 0.39 7.16 5.79
C ALA A 2 0.21 6.23 4.59
N ALA A 3 1.15 5.29 4.38
CA ALA A 3 1.05 4.31 3.30
C ALA A 3 -0.21 3.42 3.40
N VAL A 4 -0.62 2.98 4.61
CA VAL A 4 -1.82 2.12 4.78
C VAL A 4 -3.07 2.88 4.36
N VAL A 5 -3.17 4.15 4.76
CA VAL A 5 -4.27 5.02 4.32
C VAL A 5 -4.24 5.19 2.81
N GLY A 6 -3.07 5.40 2.22
CA GLY A 6 -2.89 5.46 0.77
C GLY A 6 -3.39 4.19 0.06
N THR A 7 -3.04 3.00 0.55
CA THR A 7 -3.54 1.73 0.04
C THR A 7 -5.08 1.66 0.08
N ILE A 8 -5.70 2.06 1.19
CA ILE A 8 -7.17 2.04 1.32
C ILE A 8 -7.82 3.04 0.35
N VAL A 9 -7.30 4.27 0.27
CA VAL A 9 -7.83 5.33 -0.60
C VAL A 9 -7.74 4.92 -2.08
N HIS A 10 -6.58 4.40 -2.51
CA HIS A 10 -6.40 3.96 -3.89
C HIS A 10 -7.28 2.76 -4.24
N ASN A 11 -7.42 1.76 -3.34
CA ASN A 11 -8.29 0.61 -3.59
C ASN A 11 -9.79 0.95 -3.57
N ASN A 12 -10.19 2.04 -2.90
CA ASN A 12 -11.56 2.56 -2.97
C ASN A 12 -11.82 3.40 -4.25
N HIS A 13 -10.85 3.48 -5.17
CA HIS A 13 -10.93 4.30 -6.39
C HIS A 13 -11.28 5.77 -6.11
N ILE A 14 -10.82 6.30 -4.98
CA ILE A 14 -10.91 7.73 -4.69
C ILE A 14 -9.74 8.40 -5.43
N VAL A 15 -10.01 8.83 -6.65
CA VAL A 15 -9.03 9.34 -7.61
C VAL A 15 -9.29 10.81 -7.89
N PHE A 16 -8.23 11.58 -8.15
CA PHE A 16 -8.39 12.93 -8.69
C PHE A 16 -8.79 12.87 -10.16
N ASP A 17 -9.91 13.50 -10.53
CA ASP A 17 -10.42 13.51 -11.90
C ASP A 17 -9.60 14.45 -12.81
N GLY A 18 -8.38 14.02 -13.15
CA GLY A 18 -7.43 14.80 -13.95
C GLY A 18 -6.30 14.00 -14.57
N TYR A 19 -5.36 14.72 -15.20
CA TYR A 19 -4.17 14.15 -15.82
C TYR A 19 -2.97 14.27 -14.89
N ILE A 20 -2.25 13.17 -14.68
CA ILE A 20 -0.97 13.17 -13.94
C ILE A 20 0.15 13.76 -14.81
N SER A 21 0.08 13.56 -16.12
CA SER A 21 1.03 14.10 -17.09
C SER A 21 0.33 14.37 -18.42
N PRO A 22 0.10 15.64 -18.78
CA PRO A 22 -0.46 16.01 -20.08
C PRO A 22 0.42 15.57 -21.26
N SER A 23 1.75 15.52 -21.08
CA SER A 23 2.69 15.12 -22.13
C SER A 23 2.67 13.62 -22.41
N ASN A 24 2.41 12.79 -21.39
CA ASN A 24 2.31 11.34 -21.55
C ASN A 24 0.86 10.84 -21.69
N ASN A 25 -0.13 11.74 -21.73
CA ASN A 25 -1.56 11.43 -21.76
C ASN A 25 -2.02 10.45 -20.66
N LEU A 26 -1.37 10.48 -19.50
CA LEU A 26 -1.69 9.60 -18.37
C LEU A 26 -2.72 10.28 -17.46
N LYS A 27 -3.83 9.58 -17.16
CA LYS A 27 -4.81 10.00 -16.16
C LYS A 27 -4.53 9.34 -14.82
N PHE A 28 -5.01 9.93 -13.73
CA PHE A 28 -4.93 9.29 -12.42
C PHE A 28 -5.75 7.99 -12.33
N SER A 29 -6.80 7.86 -13.15
CA SER A 29 -7.60 6.63 -13.27
C SER A 29 -6.84 5.45 -13.87
N ASP A 30 -5.81 5.74 -14.66
CA ASP A 30 -5.07 4.73 -15.43
C ASP A 30 -3.89 4.15 -14.62
N VAL A 31 -3.63 4.72 -13.44
CA VAL A 31 -2.59 4.28 -12.51
C VAL A 31 -3.10 3.06 -11.73
N PRO A 32 -2.38 1.92 -11.75
CA PRO A 32 -2.75 0.75 -10.96
C PRO A 32 -2.75 1.06 -9.45
N THR A 33 -3.71 0.51 -8.71
CA THR A 33 -3.92 0.80 -7.28
C THR A 33 -3.00 0.04 -6.34
N GLY A 34 -2.31 -1.00 -6.83
CA GLY A 34 -1.31 -1.79 -6.08
C GLY A 34 0.13 -1.27 -6.23
N ILE A 35 1.12 -2.09 -5.86
CA ILE A 35 2.55 -1.74 -5.95
C ILE A 35 2.98 -1.23 -7.34
N ALA A 36 2.39 -1.77 -8.40
CA ALA A 36 2.66 -1.33 -9.77
C ALA A 36 2.37 0.16 -10.03
N GLY A 37 1.54 0.80 -9.19
CA GLY A 37 1.24 2.23 -9.27
C GLY A 37 2.50 3.10 -9.17
N LEU A 38 3.42 2.77 -8.26
CA LEU A 38 4.67 3.53 -8.08
C LEU A 38 5.54 3.52 -9.34
N PHE A 39 5.56 2.40 -10.06
CA PHE A 39 6.34 2.24 -11.28
C PHE A 39 5.68 2.83 -12.53
N SER A 40 4.39 3.17 -12.45
CA SER A 40 3.67 3.85 -13.55
C SER A 40 3.83 5.37 -13.53
N VAL A 41 4.35 5.93 -12.44
CA VAL A 41 4.62 7.38 -12.33
C VAL A 41 5.83 7.74 -13.20
N PRO A 42 5.75 8.78 -14.06
CA PRO A 42 6.88 9.23 -14.85
C PRO A 42 8.10 9.58 -13.99
N THR A 43 9.31 9.28 -14.48
CA THR A 43 10.58 9.51 -13.76
C THR A 43 10.78 10.97 -13.35
N ALA A 44 10.30 11.92 -14.16
CA ALA A 44 10.32 13.34 -13.82
C ALA A 44 9.48 13.66 -12.57
N GLY A 45 8.33 13.01 -12.40
CA GLY A 45 7.49 13.16 -11.20
C GLY A 45 8.12 12.52 -9.97
N LEU A 46 8.73 11.34 -10.13
CA LEU A 46 9.48 10.69 -9.04
C LEU A 46 10.66 11.55 -8.57
N ALA A 47 11.39 12.18 -9.50
CA ALA A 47 12.47 13.10 -9.17
C ALA A 47 11.98 14.33 -8.38
N GLN A 48 10.80 14.87 -8.73
CA GLN A 48 10.18 15.97 -7.97
C GLN A 48 9.81 15.55 -6.54
N ILE A 49 9.23 14.36 -6.37
CA ILE A 49 8.88 13.82 -5.05
C ILE A 49 10.14 13.65 -4.20
N LEU A 50 11.19 13.02 -4.76
CA LEU A 50 12.45 12.81 -4.02
C LEU A 50 13.13 14.14 -3.69
N ALA A 51 13.16 15.10 -4.59
CA ALA A 51 13.75 16.41 -4.33
C ALA A 51 12.99 17.17 -3.22
N PHE A 52 11.66 17.11 -3.22
CA PHE A 52 10.84 17.73 -2.19
C PHE A 52 11.00 17.02 -0.84
N CYS A 53 10.92 15.69 -0.81
CA CYS A 53 11.15 14.91 0.41
C CYS A 53 12.56 15.15 0.97
N ALA A 54 13.60 15.23 0.13
CA ALA A 54 14.96 15.53 0.57
C ALA A 54 15.08 16.93 1.19
N LEU A 55 14.42 17.95 0.61
CA LEU A 55 14.40 19.29 1.20
C LEU A 55 13.72 19.26 2.57
N VAL A 56 12.56 18.62 2.66
CA VAL A 56 11.81 18.50 3.91
C VAL A 56 12.63 17.77 4.96
N GLU A 57 13.22 16.62 4.62
CA GLU A 57 13.98 15.76 5.53
C GLU A 57 15.33 16.35 5.96
N LEU A 58 15.93 17.26 5.18
CA LEU A 58 17.23 17.86 5.50
C LEU A 58 17.12 19.27 6.10
N ALA A 59 16.11 20.06 5.72
CA ALA A 59 16.05 21.47 6.07
C ALA A 59 14.92 21.82 7.07
N TRP A 60 13.73 21.26 6.91
CA TRP A 60 12.55 21.67 7.71
C TRP A 60 12.21 20.69 8.84
N LEU A 61 12.30 19.40 8.55
CA LEU A 61 12.03 18.30 9.47
C LEU A 61 13.28 17.41 9.50
N PRO A 62 14.38 17.90 10.10
CA PRO A 62 15.68 17.26 10.00
C PRO A 62 15.66 15.88 10.64
N ALA A 63 15.80 14.81 9.84
CA ALA A 63 15.82 13.43 10.36
C ALA A 63 16.97 13.14 11.34
N SER A 64 17.95 14.05 11.45
CA SER A 64 19.01 14.01 12.45
C SER A 64 18.53 14.36 13.87
N GLN A 65 17.33 14.95 14.03
CA GLN A 65 16.73 15.20 15.33
C GLN A 65 15.96 13.97 15.83
N TYR A 66 16.63 13.17 16.67
CA TYR A 66 16.09 11.91 17.18
C TYR A 66 14.91 12.05 18.15
N ASP A 67 14.65 13.26 18.65
CA ASP A 67 13.51 13.54 19.54
C ASP A 67 12.17 13.38 18.81
N GLY A 68 12.15 13.53 17.47
CA GLY A 68 10.96 13.44 16.63
C GLY A 68 9.92 14.55 16.87
N ASP A 69 10.19 15.48 17.79
CA ASP A 69 9.37 16.63 18.13
C ASP A 69 9.81 17.84 17.28
N TYR A 70 9.33 17.89 16.04
CA TYR A 70 9.70 18.92 15.07
C TYR A 70 8.91 20.24 15.23
N GLY A 71 8.36 20.50 16.43
CA GLY A 71 7.63 21.74 16.73
C GLY A 71 6.21 21.80 16.18
N VAL A 72 5.70 20.72 15.60
CA VAL A 72 4.30 20.57 15.19
C VAL A 72 3.60 19.74 16.27
N GLY A 73 3.11 20.40 17.33
CA GLY A 73 2.37 19.73 18.40
C GLY A 73 1.14 18.96 17.90
N TYR A 74 0.47 18.23 18.78
CA TYR A 74 -0.74 17.46 18.42
C TYR A 74 -1.84 18.41 17.93
N PHE A 75 -2.12 18.37 16.62
CA PHE A 75 -2.98 19.34 15.92
C PHE A 75 -2.62 20.81 16.18
N GLY A 76 -1.33 21.13 16.26
CA GLY A 76 -0.81 22.50 16.45
C GLY A 76 -0.80 22.97 17.91
N THR A 77 -1.23 22.15 18.85
CA THR A 77 -1.18 22.45 20.29
C THR A 77 -0.26 21.47 21.02
N ASN A 78 0.54 21.99 21.96
CA ASN A 78 1.34 21.15 22.83
C ASN A 78 0.45 20.50 23.89
N VAL A 79 0.59 19.20 24.09
CA VAL A 79 -0.10 18.50 25.17
C VAL A 79 0.69 18.75 26.45
N GLU A 80 0.15 19.62 27.31
CA GLU A 80 0.81 20.05 28.55
C GLU A 80 0.80 18.97 29.64
N ASP A 81 -0.23 18.11 29.66
CA ASP A 81 -0.32 17.01 30.60
C ASP A 81 0.62 15.85 30.22
N PRO A 82 1.58 15.47 31.10
CA PRO A 82 2.52 14.38 30.83
C PRO A 82 1.84 13.02 30.68
N GLU A 83 0.72 12.76 31.37
CA GLU A 83 0.02 11.47 31.28
C GLU A 83 -0.67 11.34 29.92
N GLU A 84 -1.39 12.37 29.49
CA GLU A 84 -2.01 12.39 28.16
C GLU A 84 -0.97 12.37 27.03
N LYS A 85 0.17 13.06 27.19
CA LYS A 85 1.28 13.04 26.22
C LYS A 85 1.83 11.62 26.08
N ALA A 86 2.11 10.94 27.18
CA ALA A 86 2.62 9.56 27.15
C ALA A 86 1.61 8.59 26.52
N ARG A 87 0.32 8.76 26.80
CA ARG A 87 -0.75 7.93 26.20
C ARG A 87 -0.81 8.11 24.69
N LYS A 88 -0.77 9.35 24.19
CA LYS A 88 -0.83 9.66 22.74
C LYS A 88 0.41 9.17 22.01
N LEU A 89 1.60 9.32 22.60
CA LEU A 89 2.84 8.80 22.03
C LEU A 89 2.84 7.28 21.92
N ASN A 90 2.35 6.58 22.95
CA ASN A 90 2.18 5.12 22.91
C ASN A 90 1.16 4.70 21.84
N ALA A 91 0.09 5.47 21.64
CA ALA A 91 -0.89 5.21 20.58
C ALA A 91 -0.27 5.39 19.19
N GLU A 92 0.53 6.43 18.98
CA GLU A 92 1.28 6.64 17.73
C GLU A 92 2.23 5.48 17.44
N LEU A 93 3.02 5.05 18.43
CA LEU A 93 3.97 3.96 18.28
C LEU A 93 3.27 2.62 17.95
N ASN A 94 2.17 2.30 18.64
CA ASN A 94 1.44 1.07 18.40
C ASN A 94 0.74 1.07 17.03
N ASN A 95 0.18 2.19 16.61
CA ASN A 95 -0.36 2.35 15.26
C ASN A 95 0.74 2.28 14.19
N GLY A 96 1.93 2.82 14.48
CA GLY A 96 3.12 2.69 13.64
C GLY A 96 3.52 1.24 13.43
N ARG A 97 3.63 0.47 14.52
CA ARG A 97 3.92 -0.97 14.51
C ARG A 97 2.89 -1.76 13.72
N ALA A 98 1.60 -1.50 13.95
CA ALA A 98 0.52 -2.14 13.20
C ALA A 98 0.59 -1.79 11.71
N ALA A 99 0.88 -0.54 11.36
CA ALA A 99 0.97 -0.10 9.98
C ALA A 99 2.16 -0.70 9.22
N MET A 100 3.30 -0.94 9.88
CA MET A 100 4.44 -1.64 9.27
C MET A 100 4.08 -3.08 8.88
N LEU A 101 3.41 -3.80 9.79
CA LEU A 101 2.93 -5.16 9.51
C LEU A 101 1.82 -5.16 8.46
N GLY A 102 0.93 -4.16 8.47
CA GLY A 102 -0.16 -4.02 7.51
C GLY A 102 0.33 -3.80 6.08
N ILE A 103 1.29 -2.88 5.87
CA ILE A 103 1.88 -2.67 4.54
C ILE A 103 2.64 -3.89 4.07
N PHE A 104 3.47 -4.49 4.94
CA PHE A 104 4.20 -5.69 4.57
C PHE A 104 3.26 -6.82 4.14
N GLY A 105 2.17 -7.04 4.88
CA GLY A 105 1.13 -8.00 4.51
C GLY A 105 0.50 -7.69 3.15
N ASN A 106 0.15 -6.43 2.88
CA ASN A 106 -0.43 -6.04 1.61
C ASN A 106 0.55 -6.23 0.44
N MET A 107 1.82 -5.87 0.62
CA MET A 107 2.84 -6.03 -0.42
C MET A 107 3.07 -7.50 -0.80
N VAL A 108 3.13 -8.39 0.20
CA VAL A 108 3.30 -9.83 -0.03
C VAL A 108 2.06 -10.43 -0.68
N ALA A 109 0.87 -10.02 -0.26
CA ALA A 109 -0.39 -10.50 -0.83
C ALA A 109 -0.55 -10.13 -2.32
N GLU A 110 -0.10 -8.93 -2.71
CA GLU A 110 -0.22 -8.42 -4.09
C GLU A 110 0.80 -9.03 -5.07
N GLU A 111 2.06 -9.30 -4.68
CA GLU A 111 3.14 -9.61 -5.64
C GLU A 111 3.38 -11.10 -5.95
N VAL A 112 3.09 -12.03 -5.02
CA VAL A 112 3.71 -13.38 -5.11
C VAL A 112 3.17 -14.28 -6.24
N ARG A 113 2.14 -13.89 -7.01
CA ARG A 113 1.76 -14.61 -8.25
C ARG A 113 2.45 -14.13 -9.52
N ARG A 114 2.97 -12.89 -9.59
CA ARG A 114 3.64 -12.42 -10.83
C ARG A 114 4.88 -13.24 -11.18
N LEU A 115 5.53 -13.85 -10.19
CA LEU A 115 6.65 -14.76 -10.39
C LEU A 115 6.22 -16.21 -10.70
N HIS A 116 5.05 -16.66 -10.23
CA HIS A 116 4.56 -18.03 -10.46
C HIS A 116 3.99 -18.25 -11.87
N LEU A 117 3.38 -17.22 -12.49
CA LEU A 117 2.91 -17.28 -13.88
C LEU A 117 4.04 -17.35 -14.92
N LEU A 118 5.28 -17.00 -14.54
CA LEU A 118 6.47 -17.20 -15.38
C LEU A 118 7.04 -18.62 -15.26
N TYR A 119 6.75 -19.35 -14.17
CA TYR A 119 7.26 -20.71 -13.93
C TYR A 119 6.27 -21.82 -14.34
N CYS A 120 4.98 -21.53 -14.42
CA CYS A 120 3.97 -22.47 -14.95
C CYS A 120 3.06 -21.76 -15.96
N PRO A 121 3.31 -21.91 -17.28
CA PRO A 121 2.35 -21.44 -18.28
C PRO A 121 1.18 -22.42 -18.29
N SER A 122 0.09 -22.09 -17.59
CA SER A 122 -1.17 -22.83 -17.75
C SER A 122 -1.69 -22.61 -19.17
N LYS A 123 -1.61 -23.65 -20.01
CA LYS A 123 -2.30 -23.71 -21.31
C LYS A 123 -3.82 -23.55 -21.14
N PRO A 124 -4.55 -23.04 -22.16
CA PRO A 124 -5.99 -22.87 -22.06
C PRO A 124 -6.71 -24.22 -22.22
N THR A 125 -7.77 -24.38 -21.42
CA THR A 125 -8.94 -25.26 -21.62
C THR A 125 -8.73 -26.77 -21.76
N HIS A 126 -9.27 -27.57 -20.82
CA HIS A 126 -10.52 -28.36 -20.97
C HIS A 126 -10.52 -29.57 -20.00
N THR A 127 -11.65 -29.73 -19.30
CA THR A 127 -12.26 -30.99 -18.81
C THR A 127 -11.53 -31.93 -17.83
N HIS A 128 -12.35 -32.40 -16.88
CA HIS A 128 -12.22 -33.57 -16.00
C HIS A 128 -11.35 -33.47 -14.74
N SER A 129 -12.07 -33.55 -13.60
CA SER A 129 -11.76 -34.37 -12.43
C SER A 129 -10.28 -34.61 -12.15
N ASN A 130 -9.66 -33.74 -11.36
CA ASN A 130 -8.78 -34.16 -10.27
C ASN A 130 -8.46 -32.97 -9.38
N LYS A 131 -8.61 -33.18 -8.08
CA LYS A 131 -8.38 -32.21 -6.99
C LYS A 131 -6.88 -31.93 -6.93
N VAL A 132 -6.39 -31.04 -7.80
CA VAL A 132 -5.01 -30.55 -7.75
C VAL A 132 -4.86 -29.80 -6.44
N ARG A 133 -3.94 -30.30 -5.60
CA ARG A 133 -3.59 -29.76 -4.29
C ARG A 133 -3.39 -28.24 -4.41
N SER A 134 -4.29 -27.46 -3.82
CA SER A 134 -4.29 -26.00 -3.80
C SER A 134 -3.00 -25.50 -3.14
N THR A 135 -2.02 -25.10 -3.94
CA THR A 135 -0.94 -24.24 -3.46
C THR A 135 -1.58 -22.97 -2.89
N PRO A 136 -1.08 -22.43 -1.76
CA PRO A 136 -1.64 -21.21 -1.20
C PRO A 136 -1.58 -20.11 -2.25
N GLN A 137 -2.77 -19.69 -2.69
CA GLN A 137 -2.96 -18.84 -3.85
C GLN A 137 -2.72 -17.40 -3.43
N LEU A 138 -1.45 -16.99 -3.32
CA LEU A 138 -1.12 -15.57 -3.28
C LEU A 138 -1.67 -14.93 -4.57
N THR A 139 -2.40 -13.83 -4.42
CA THR A 139 -3.52 -13.54 -5.33
C THR A 139 -3.06 -12.92 -6.64
N GLY A 140 -1.94 -12.19 -6.66
CA GLY A 140 -1.52 -11.43 -7.85
C GLY A 140 -2.49 -10.33 -8.25
N GLN A 141 -3.42 -10.02 -7.35
CA GLN A 141 -4.55 -9.14 -7.52
C GLN A 141 -4.38 -7.96 -6.56
N THR A 142 -4.87 -6.79 -6.97
CA THR A 142 -4.95 -5.65 -6.04
C THR A 142 -5.85 -6.00 -4.87
N MET A 143 -5.69 -5.33 -3.73
CA MET A 143 -6.55 -5.59 -2.58
C MET A 143 -8.05 -5.47 -2.92
N TYR A 144 -8.44 -4.51 -3.77
CA TYR A 144 -9.80 -4.40 -4.30
C TYR A 144 -10.25 -5.67 -5.06
N GLU A 145 -9.43 -6.16 -5.99
CA GLU A 145 -9.74 -7.36 -6.77
C GLU A 145 -9.87 -8.62 -5.90
N GLN A 146 -9.07 -8.72 -4.84
CA GLN A 146 -9.16 -9.83 -3.88
C GLN A 146 -10.51 -9.84 -3.16
N TYR A 147 -10.95 -8.67 -2.68
CA TYR A 147 -12.26 -8.55 -2.02
C TYR A 147 -13.42 -8.75 -3.00
N ALA A 148 -13.34 -8.19 -4.20
CA ALA A 148 -14.36 -8.35 -5.24
C ALA A 148 -14.50 -9.81 -5.71
N ALA A 149 -13.39 -10.54 -5.78
CA ALA A 149 -13.36 -11.96 -6.15
C ALA A 149 -13.66 -12.91 -4.97
N GLY A 150 -13.84 -12.39 -3.75
CA GLY A 150 -14.03 -13.21 -2.54
C GLY A 150 -12.80 -14.04 -2.16
N HIS A 151 -11.61 -13.67 -2.64
CA HIS A 151 -10.35 -14.38 -2.45
C HIS A 151 -9.68 -14.02 -1.11
N ILE A 152 -10.43 -14.19 -0.03
CA ILE A 152 -10.02 -13.83 1.35
C ILE A 152 -9.28 -14.99 2.02
N SER A 153 -9.61 -16.23 1.67
CA SER A 153 -9.01 -17.43 2.23
C SER A 153 -7.69 -17.77 1.51
N PRO A 154 -6.53 -17.82 2.20
CA PRO A 154 -5.25 -18.18 1.59
C PRO A 154 -5.14 -19.65 1.18
N PHE A 155 -6.16 -20.47 1.50
CA PHE A 155 -6.18 -21.93 1.28
C PHE A 155 -7.38 -22.44 0.46
N GLY A 156 -8.23 -21.54 -0.05
CA GLY A 156 -9.51 -21.93 -0.65
C GLY A 156 -9.84 -21.14 -1.90
N ASP A 157 -10.10 -21.88 -2.98
CA ASP A 157 -10.59 -21.40 -4.27
C ASP A 157 -12.03 -20.86 -4.09
N GLY A 158 -12.19 -19.64 -3.57
CA GLY A 158 -13.44 -18.88 -3.70
C GLY A 158 -14.69 -19.44 -3.02
N GLN A 159 -14.59 -20.28 -1.98
CA GLN A 159 -15.68 -20.45 -1.02
C GLN A 159 -15.24 -19.90 0.32
N GLY A 160 -15.47 -18.60 0.51
CA GLY A 160 -15.39 -18.00 1.83
C GLY A 160 -16.40 -18.68 2.73
N VAL A 161 -15.96 -19.10 3.91
CA VAL A 161 -16.83 -19.32 5.06
C VAL A 161 -15.96 -19.10 6.29
N PHE A 162 -16.58 -18.75 7.40
CA PHE A 162 -16.15 -19.32 8.67
C PHE A 162 -15.78 -20.80 8.52
#